data_AF-A0A9P7MC12-F1
#
_entry.id   AF-A0A9P7MC12-F1
#
_cell.length_a   1.000
_cell.length_b   1.000
_cell.length_c   1.000
_cell.angle_alpha   90.00
_cell.angle_beta   90.00
_cell.angle_gamma   90.00
#
_symmetry.space_group_name_H-M   'P 1'
#
loop_
_entity.id
_entity.type
_entity.pdbx_description
1 polymer ?
#
loop_
_entity_poly.entity_id
_entity_poly.type
_entity_poly.pdbx_seq_one_letter_code
_entity_poly.pdbx_strand_id
1 'polypeptide(L)'
;MTNGGFPGHHFKEWAETEGPKIALVTGDAGGFGIPLWTEYRLVAQHFDFTSDQMRHLARQGIEAIFGGEKEKQRLRKALFK
;
A
#
# COMPACT_ATOMS: atom_id res chain seq x y z
N MET A 1 8.88 6.42 -25.82
CA MET A 1 7.77 5.68 -25.20
C MET A 1 8.11 5.51 -23.73
N THR A 2 7.20 5.84 -22.82
CA THR A 2 7.36 5.42 -21.42
C THR A 2 7.17 3.91 -21.36
N ASN A 3 7.93 3.20 -20.53
CA ASN A 3 7.64 1.80 -20.26
C ASN A 3 6.28 1.76 -19.55
N GLY A 4 5.22 1.29 -20.20
CA GLY A 4 3.90 1.14 -19.56
C GLY A 4 3.88 -0.01 -18.53
N GLY A 5 2.73 -0.22 -17.89
CA GLY A 5 2.54 -1.32 -16.92
C GLY A 5 3.34 -1.13 -15.62
N PHE A 6 3.60 -2.23 -14.90
CA PHE A 6 4.33 -2.19 -13.63
C PHE A 6 5.73 -1.53 -13.72
N PRO A 7 6.54 -1.74 -14.76
CA PRO A 7 7.86 -1.10 -14.86
C PRO A 7 7.83 0.44 -14.92
N GLY A 8 6.73 1.05 -15.36
CA GLY A 8 6.56 2.51 -15.34
C GLY A 8 5.56 3.01 -14.30
N HIS A 9 5.13 2.15 -13.38
CA HIS A 9 4.24 2.59 -12.31
C HIS A 9 5.03 3.40 -11.29
N HIS A 10 4.56 4.61 -10.99
CA HIS A 10 5.16 5.55 -10.02
C HIS A 10 5.17 5.04 -8.56
N PHE A 11 4.65 3.84 -8.31
CA PHE A 11 4.55 3.28 -6.95
C PHE A 11 5.95 3.08 -6.36
N LYS A 12 6.87 2.48 -7.13
CA LYS A 12 8.22 2.19 -6.65
C LYS A 12 8.96 3.46 -6.26
N GLU A 13 8.95 4.44 -7.16
CA GLU A 13 9.58 5.74 -6.95
C GLU A 13 9.06 6.40 -5.67
N TRP A 14 7.74 6.46 -5.47
CA TRP A 14 7.18 7.05 -4.27
C TRP A 14 7.48 6.24 -3.01
N ALA A 15 7.50 4.91 -3.10
CA ALA A 15 7.75 4.05 -1.95
C ALA A 15 9.21 4.08 -1.50
N GLU A 16 10.14 4.38 -2.41
CA GLU A 16 11.57 4.58 -2.14
C GLU A 16 11.92 6.04 -1.79
N THR A 17 11.01 6.98 -2.03
CA THR A 17 11.19 8.40 -1.70
C THR A 17 10.84 8.69 -0.24
N GLU A 18 11.68 9.47 0.44
CA GLU A 18 11.40 9.93 1.80
C GLU A 18 10.25 10.94 1.83
N GLY A 19 9.28 10.72 2.74
CA GLY A 19 8.19 11.66 3.01
C GLY A 19 6.79 11.10 2.70
N PRO A 20 6.49 10.70 1.46
CA PRO A 20 5.19 10.18 1.08
C PRO A 20 4.74 9.01 1.98
N LYS A 21 3.44 9.00 2.31
CA LYS A 21 2.77 7.84 2.90
C LYS A 21 1.87 7.23 1.84
N ILE A 22 2.04 5.94 1.60
CA ILE A 22 1.36 5.21 0.54
C ILE A 22 0.31 4.29 1.16
N ALA A 23 -0.88 4.31 0.59
CA ALA A 23 -1.92 3.34 0.86
C ALA A 23 -2.29 2.63 -0.44
N LEU A 24 -2.23 1.30 -0.45
CA LEU A 24 -2.76 0.52 -1.55
C LEU A 24 -4.28 0.46 -1.44
N VAL A 25 -4.95 0.65 -2.58
CA VAL A 25 -6.41 0.62 -2.71
C VAL A 25 -6.77 -0.16 -3.96
N THR A 26 -7.96 -0.74 -3.99
CA THR A 26 -8.46 -1.51 -5.15
C THR A 26 -8.87 -0.63 -6.34
N GLY A 27 -8.92 0.70 -6.17
CA GLY A 27 -9.61 1.59 -7.09
C GLY A 27 -11.11 1.31 -7.04
N ASP A 28 -11.61 0.47 -7.94
CA ASP A 28 -13.00 0.00 -7.99
C ASP A 28 -13.06 -1.53 -7.81
N ALA A 29 -13.24 -1.98 -6.57
CA ALA A 29 -13.33 -3.40 -6.26
C ALA A 29 -14.52 -4.09 -6.96
N GLY A 30 -15.62 -3.36 -7.22
CA GLY A 30 -16.80 -3.90 -7.89
C GLY A 30 -16.60 -4.02 -9.41
N GLY A 31 -15.96 -3.03 -10.01
CA GLY A 31 -15.63 -3.02 -11.44
C GLY A 31 -14.52 -4.00 -11.82
N PHE A 32 -13.49 -4.13 -10.98
CA PHE A 32 -12.36 -5.05 -11.23
C PHE A 32 -12.57 -6.45 -10.66
N GLY A 33 -13.50 -6.62 -9.71
CA GLY A 33 -13.80 -7.90 -9.06
C GLY A 33 -12.64 -8.46 -8.23
N ILE A 34 -11.65 -7.63 -7.87
CA ILE A 34 -10.46 -8.06 -7.13
C ILE A 34 -10.49 -7.57 -5.68
N PRO A 35 -10.17 -8.44 -4.72
CA PRO A 35 -10.01 -8.06 -3.32
C PRO A 35 -8.69 -7.31 -3.10
N LEU A 36 -8.62 -6.52 -2.02
CA LEU A 36 -7.43 -5.71 -1.69
C LEU A 36 -6.12 -6.52 -1.60
N TRP A 37 -6.17 -7.79 -1.20
CA TRP A 37 -4.96 -8.62 -1.13
C TRP A 37 -4.28 -8.81 -2.49
N THR A 38 -5.03 -8.69 -3.59
CA THR A 38 -4.47 -8.76 -4.95
C THR A 38 -3.51 -7.61 -5.22
N GLU A 39 -3.84 -6.39 -4.79
CA GLU A 39 -2.93 -5.22 -4.90
C GLU A 39 -1.60 -5.47 -4.17
N TYR A 40 -1.67 -6.02 -2.96
CA TYR A 40 -0.47 -6.39 -2.20
C TYR A 40 0.32 -7.49 -2.90
N ARG A 41 -0.34 -8.51 -3.46
CA ARG A 41 0.34 -9.56 -4.22
C ARG A 41 1.06 -8.97 -5.44
N LEU A 42 0.42 -8.07 -6.19
CA LEU A 42 1.03 -7.42 -7.35
C LEU A 42 2.26 -6.60 -6.94
N VAL A 43 2.18 -5.90 -5.81
CA VAL A 43 3.34 -5.16 -5.28
C VAL A 43 4.52 -6.10 -4.99
N ALA A 44 4.27 -7.19 -4.27
CA ALA A 44 5.30 -8.17 -3.94
C ALA A 44 5.89 -8.85 -5.20
N GLN A 45 5.07 -9.10 -6.22
CA GLN A 45 5.49 -9.78 -7.44
C GLN A 45 6.28 -8.88 -8.40
N HIS A 46 5.97 -7.58 -8.47
CA HIS A 46 6.49 -6.70 -9.51
C HIS A 46 7.48 -5.64 -9.02
N PHE A 47 7.59 -5.43 -7.70
CA PHE A 47 8.47 -4.39 -7.14
C PHE A 47 9.45 -4.93 -6.09
N ASP A 48 9.58 -6.25 -5.94
CA ASP A 48 10.54 -6.91 -5.05
C ASP A 48 10.42 -6.55 -3.56
N PHE A 49 9.20 -6.26 -3.10
CA PHE A 49 8.95 -5.94 -1.70
C PHE A 49 9.03 -7.20 -0.82
N THR A 50 9.90 -7.15 0.19
CA THR A 50 9.98 -8.17 1.24
C THR A 50 8.74 -8.19 2.13
N SER A 51 8.53 -9.28 2.86
CA SER A 51 7.42 -9.38 3.82
C SER A 51 7.42 -8.25 4.88
N ASP A 52 8.59 -7.79 5.31
CA ASP A 52 8.69 -6.67 6.25
C ASP A 52 8.34 -5.32 5.61
N GLN A 53 8.81 -5.07 4.40
CA GLN A 53 8.40 -3.88 3.63
C GLN A 53 6.90 -3.88 3.37
N MET A 54 6.30 -5.04 3.08
CA MET A 54 4.85 -5.19 2.90
C MET A 54 4.07 -4.89 4.19
N ARG A 55 4.55 -5.39 5.34
CA ARG A 55 3.97 -5.05 6.65
C ARG A 55 4.10 -3.57 6.97
N HIS A 56 5.23 -2.95 6.64
CA HIS A 56 5.43 -1.52 6.82
C HIS A 56 4.47 -0.71 5.94
N LEU A 57 4.37 -1.05 4.65
CA LEU A 57 3.46 -0.43 3.69
C LEU A 57 2.00 -0.50 4.16
N ALA A 58 1.55 -1.67 4.64
CA ALA A 58 0.19 -1.85 5.14
C ALA A 58 -0.14 -0.93 6.34
N ARG A 59 0.87 -0.55 7.15
CA ARG A 59 0.68 0.37 8.28
C ARG A 59 0.61 1.83 7.86
N GLN A 60 1.19 2.22 6.72
CA GLN A 60 1.23 3.62 6.30
C GLN A 60 -0.17 4.18 6.04
N GLY A 61 -1.12 3.36 5.58
CA GLY A 61 -2.51 3.77 5.38
C GLY A 61 -3.21 4.28 6.64
N ILE A 62 -2.75 3.87 7.84
CA ILE A 62 -3.30 4.37 9.12
C ILE A 62 -3.09 5.88 9.25
N GLU A 63 -1.99 6.42 8.73
CA GLU A 63 -1.71 7.86 8.85
C GLU A 63 -2.65 8.70 7.97
N ALA A 64 -3.14 8.12 6.88
CA ALA A 64 -3.99 8.78 5.89
C ALA A 64 -5.49 8.73 6.19
N ILE A 65 -5.93 7.97 7.20
CA ILE A 65 -7.37 7.90 7.54
C ILE A 65 -7.87 9.22 8.12
N PHE A 66 -9.16 9.50 7.92
CA PHE A 66 -9.85 10.65 8.51
C PHE A 66 -10.30 10.42 9.97
N GLY A 67 -9.99 9.26 10.54
CA GLY A 67 -10.14 8.99 11.96
C GLY A 67 -9.15 9.78 12.82
N GLY A 68 -9.56 10.15 14.03
CA GLY A 68 -8.70 10.87 14.98
C GLY A 68 -7.58 9.99 15.57
N GLU A 69 -6.68 10.62 16.34
CA GLU A 69 -5.47 9.96 16.86
C GLU A 69 -5.76 8.72 17.71
N LYS A 70 -6.86 8.73 18.48
CA LYS A 70 -7.29 7.55 19.25
C LYS A 70 -7.50 6.32 18.36
N GLU A 71 -8.09 6.52 17.19
CA GLU A 71 -8.37 5.43 16.24
C GLU A 71 -7.10 4.97 15.54
N LYS A 72 -6.23 5.91 15.13
CA LYS A 72 -4.91 5.58 14.59
C LYS A 72 -4.09 4.74 15.57
N GLN A 73 -4.06 5.12 16.85
CA GLN A 73 -3.40 4.35 17.91
C GLN A 73 -4.01 2.97 18.11
N ARG A 74 -5.34 2.84 18.05
CA ARG A 74 -6.03 1.54 18.12
C ARG A 74 -5.59 0.62 16.97
N LEU A 75 -5.55 1.13 15.75
CA LEU A 75 -5.14 0.38 14.56
C LEU A 75 -3.66 -0.03 14.59
N ARG A 76 -2.76 0.89 15.00
CA ARG A 76 -1.32 0.59 15.17
C ARG A 76 -1.08 -0.57 16.16
N LYS A 77 -1.90 -0.69 17.21
CA LYS A 77 -1.84 -1.79 18.19
C LYS A 77 -2.48 -3.09 17.70
N ALA A 78 -3.43 -3.02 16.76
CA ALA A 78 -4.17 -4.18 16.26
C ALA A 78 -3.46 -4.89 15.10
N LEU A 79 -2.70 -4.16 14.28
CA LEU A 79 -2.03 -4.71 13.10
C LEU A 79 -0.67 -5.36 13.42
N PHE A 80 -0.60 -6.68 13.20
CA PHE A 80 0.57 -7.55 13.28
C PHE A 80 1.24 -7.58 14.67
N LYS A 81 0.58 -8.26 15.62
CA LYS A 81 1.25 -8.82 16.80
C LYS A 81 2.25 -9.91 16.39
#